data_AF-A0A382MCP5-F1
#
_entry.id   AF-A0A382MCP5-F1
#
_cell.length_a   1.000
_cell.length_b   1.000
_cell.length_c   1.000
_cell.angle_alpha   90.00
_cell.angle_beta   90.00
_cell.angle_gamma   90.00
#
_symmetry.space_group_name_H-M   'P 1'
#
loop_
_entity.id
_entity.type
_entity.pdbx_description
1 polymer ?
#
loop_
_entity_poly.entity_id
_entity_poly.type
_entity_poly.pdbx_seq_one_letter_code
_entity_poly.pdbx_strand_id
1 'polypeptide(L)' 'MKLYYSPGACSLSPHIVLREAELEFELSKVDMRTRTIDGGENYLTINPKAYVPALELDSGELMTEGPAIVQYLADLNPG' A
#
# COMPACT_ATOMS: atom_id res chain seq x y z
N MET A 1 4.67 -0.42 -8.81
CA MET A 1 4.17 0.02 -7.48
C MET A 1 4.15 -1.12 -6.47
N LYS A 2 4.25 -0.85 -5.16
CA LYS A 2 4.13 -1.85 -4.08
C LYS A 2 3.16 -1.39 -2.99
N LEU A 3 2.16 -2.21 -2.69
CA LEU A 3 1.16 -1.94 -1.64
C LEU A 3 1.52 -2.70 -0.36
N TYR A 4 1.77 -1.96 0.72
CA TYR A 4 1.89 -2.49 2.07
C TYR A 4 0.50 -2.64 2.68
N TYR A 5 0.13 -3.88 3.02
CA TYR A 5 -1.22 -4.23 3.46
C TYR A 5 -1.23 -5.18 4.65
N SER A 6 -2.36 -5.23 5.35
CA SER A 6 -2.62 -6.28 6.34
C SER A 6 -4.00 -6.90 6.08
N PRO A 7 -4.15 -8.25 6.09
CA PRO A 7 -5.44 -8.89 5.86
C PRO A 7 -6.52 -8.39 6.82
N GLY A 8 -7.68 -8.01 6.27
CA GLY A 8 -8.81 -7.48 7.05
C GLY A 8 -8.70 -6.02 7.46
N ALA A 9 -7.63 -5.30 7.08
CA ALA A 9 -7.49 -3.87 7.34
C ALA A 9 -8.06 -3.00 6.20
N CYS A 10 -8.11 -1.69 6.42
CA CYS A 10 -8.55 -0.71 5.43
C CYS A 10 -7.71 -0.70 4.14
N SER A 11 -6.52 -1.32 4.15
CA SER A 11 -5.71 -1.55 2.96
C SER A 11 -6.38 -2.43 1.89
N LEU A 12 -7.50 -3.10 2.22
CA LEU A 12 -8.32 -3.79 1.23
C LEU A 12 -8.88 -2.83 0.16
N SER A 13 -9.22 -1.58 0.52
CA SER A 13 -9.79 -0.63 -0.43
C SER A 13 -8.81 -0.27 -1.56
N PRO A 14 -7.57 0.20 -1.28
CA PRO A 14 -6.55 0.36 -2.32
C PRO A 14 -6.21 -0.92 -3.08
N HIS A 15 -6.26 -2.08 -2.42
CA HIS A 15 -6.03 -3.37 -3.10
C HIS A 15 -7.08 -3.67 -4.16
N ILE A 16 -8.36 -3.43 -3.87
CA ILE A 16 -9.45 -3.55 -4.85
C ILE A 16 -9.22 -2.57 -5.99
N VAL A 17 -8.97 -1.29 -5.70
CA VAL A 17 -8.78 -0.26 -6.73
C VAL A 17 -7.61 -0.57 -7.67
N LEU A 18 -6.47 -1.05 -7.14
CA LEU A 18 -5.35 -1.48 -7.98
C LEU A 18 -5.73 -2.58 -8.97
N ARG A 19 -6.57 -3.54 -8.55
CA ARG A 19 -7.03 -4.63 -9.41
C ARG A 19 -8.04 -4.15 -10.45
N GLU A 20 -9.02 -3.35 -10.04
CA GLU A 20 -10.05 -2.80 -10.93
C GLU A 20 -9.46 -1.83 -11.97
N ALA A 21 -8.42 -1.09 -11.60
CA ALA A 21 -7.69 -0.22 -12.51
C ALA A 21 -6.70 -0.97 -13.43
N GLU A 22 -6.59 -2.30 -13.29
CA GLU A 22 -5.67 -3.18 -14.03
C GLU A 22 -4.20 -2.71 -13.98
N LEU A 23 -3.81 -2.08 -12.86
CA LEU A 23 -2.45 -1.61 -12.66
C LEU A 23 -1.54 -2.75 -12.20
N GLU A 24 -0.28 -2.74 -12.61
CA GLU A 24 0.73 -3.66 -12.09
C GLU A 24 1.18 -3.23 -10.69
N PHE A 25 1.14 -4.17 -9.73
CA PHE A 25 1.60 -3.92 -8.38
C PHE A 25 2.04 -5.19 -7.66
N GLU A 26 2.90 -5.01 -6.67
CA GLU A 26 3.28 -6.03 -5.71
C GLU A 26 2.56 -5.85 -4.37
N LEU A 27 2.35 -6.95 -3.65
CA LEU A 27 1.82 -6.94 -2.30
C LEU A 27 2.94 -7.25 -1.31
N SER A 28 3.05 -6.43 -0.26
CA SER A 28 3.90 -6.71 0.89
C SER A 28 3.06 -6.78 2.15
N LYS A 29 3.01 -7.95 2.78
CA LYS A 29 2.22 -8.14 3.99
C LYS A 29 2.93 -7.51 5.17
N VAL A 30 2.20 -6.70 5.93
CA VAL A 30 2.67 -6.11 7.18
C VAL A 30 2.00 -6.83 8.35
N ASP A 31 2.81 -7.36 9.27
CA ASP A 31 2.35 -7.71 10.60
C ASP A 31 2.29 -6.44 11.46
N MET A 32 1.08 -5.98 11.76
CA MET A 32 0.86 -4.75 12.52
C MET A 32 1.24 -4.86 14.01
N ARG A 33 1.37 -6.08 14.54
CA ARG A 33 1.77 -6.33 15.94
C ARG A 33 3.27 -6.21 16.11
N THR A 34 4.04 -6.84 15.21
CA THR A 34 5.51 -6.82 15.25
C THR A 34 6.10 -5.66 14.44
N ARG A 35 5.30 -5.02 13.58
CA ARG A 35 5.71 -3.98 12.62
C ARG A 35 6.82 -4.47 11.69
N THR A 36 6.63 -5.67 11.17
CA THR A 36 7.55 -6.29 10.22
C THR A 36 6.84 -6.63 8.92
N ILE A 37 7.58 -6.58 7.81
CA ILE A 37 7.11 -7.08 6.52
C ILE A 37 7.64 -8.49 6.25
N ASP A 38 7.19 -9.09 5.14
CA ASP A 38 7.70 -10.37 4.65
C ASP A 38 9.24 -10.36 4.62
N GLY A 39 9.88 -11.40 5.18
CA GLY A 39 11.34 -11.46 5.32
C GLY A 39 11.89 -10.89 6.64
N GLY A 40 11.05 -10.30 7.49
CA GLY A 40 11.44 -9.83 8.83
C GLY A 40 12.02 -8.41 8.87
N GLU A 41 11.98 -7.69 7.76
CA GLU A 41 12.39 -6.30 7.68
C GLU A 41 11.47 -5.40 8.52
N ASN A 42 12.05 -4.36 9.11
CA ASN A 42 11.32 -3.45 10.00
C ASN A 42 10.47 -2.46 9.19
N TYR A 43 9.14 -2.58 9.24
CA TYR A 43 8.21 -1.72 8.51
C TYR A 43 8.33 -0.24 8.89
N LEU A 44 8.85 0.08 10.08
CA LEU A 44 9.03 1.46 10.54
C LEU A 44 10.08 2.24 9.72
N THR A 45 11.01 1.54 9.06
CA THR A 45 11.98 2.20 8.18
C THR A 45 11.32 2.67 6.89
N ILE A 46 10.21 2.03 6.50
CA ILE A 46 9.42 2.35 5.31
C ILE A 46 8.38 3.40 5.69
N ASN A 47 7.48 3.07 6.62
CA ASN A 47 6.45 3.99 7.11
C ASN A 47 6.60 4.24 8.62
N PRO A 48 7.22 5.37 9.02
CA PRO A 48 7.37 5.74 10.43
C PRO A 48 6.03 5.88 11.17
N LYS A 49 4.93 6.15 10.47
CA LYS A 49 3.58 6.24 11.05
C LYS A 49 2.98 4.87 11.39
N ALA A 50 3.54 3.80 10.83
CA ALA A 50 3.26 2.42 11.19
C ALA A 50 1.79 1.98 11.07
N TYR A 51 1.10 2.45 10.04
CA TYR A 51 -0.20 1.94 9.65
C TYR A 51 -0.19 1.53 8.17
N VAL A 52 -1.23 0.79 7.80
CA VAL A 52 -1.58 0.48 6.42
C VAL A 52 -2.90 1.17 6.09
N PRO A 53 -3.20 1.46 4.81
CA PRO A 53 -2.34 1.25 3.63
C PRO A 53 -1.15 2.22 3.56
N ALA A 54 -0.08 1.75 2.94
CA ALA A 54 0.96 2.60 2.37
C ALA A 54 1.29 2.07 0.96
N LEU A 55 1.42 2.98 -0.01
CA LEU A 55 1.73 2.66 -1.39
C LEU A 55 3.08 3.26 -1.74
N GLU A 56 4.03 2.42 -2.11
CA GLU A 56 5.30 2.84 -2.68
C GLU A 56 5.17 2.91 -4.20
N LEU A 57 5.43 4.10 -4.73
CA LEU A 57 5.44 4.38 -6.15
C LEU A 57 6.74 3.89 -6.79
N ASP A 58 6.77 3.75 -8.11
CA ASP A 58 7.99 3.34 -8.82
C ASP A 58 9.12 4.37 -8.75
N SER A 59 8.80 5.62 -8.36
CA SER A 59 9.77 6.65 -8.02
C SER A 59 10.47 6.44 -6.67
N GLY A 60 10.00 5.50 -5.84
CA GLY A 60 10.41 5.32 -4.45
C GLY A 60 9.70 6.25 -3.46
N GLU A 61 8.77 7.09 -3.92
CA GLU A 61 7.93 7.91 -3.03
C GLU A 61 6.90 7.03 -2.31
N LEU A 62 6.72 7.30 -1.01
CA LEU A 62 5.72 6.61 -0.20
C LEU A 62 4.48 7.47 0.01
N MET A 63 3.36 7.02 -0.54
CA MET A 63 2.03 7.57 -0.27
C MET A 63 1.36 6.86 0.91
N THR A 64 0.74 7.66 1.77
CA THR A 64 -0.08 7.18 2.90
C THR A 64 -1.47 7.82 2.82
N GLU A 65 -2.39 7.39 3.67
CA GLU A 65 -3.82 7.74 3.64
C GLU A 65 -4.61 7.05 2.53
N GLY A 66 -5.52 6.16 2.90
CA GLY A 66 -6.35 5.39 1.97
C GLY A 66 -7.08 6.25 0.93
N PRO A 67 -7.78 7.34 1.30
CA PRO A 67 -8.48 8.20 0.35
C PRO A 67 -7.57 8.88 -0.68
N ALA A 68 -6.34 9.26 -0.29
CA ALA A 68 -5.40 9.87 -1.21
C ALA A 68 -4.86 8.84 -2.20
N ILE A 69 -4.53 7.64 -1.69
CA ILE A 69 -4.05 6.52 -2.53
C ILE A 69 -5.09 6.15 -3.58
N VAL A 70 -6.36 5.94 -3.21
CA VAL A 70 -7.38 5.52 -4.19
C VAL A 70 -7.70 6.59 -5.24
N GLN A 71 -7.65 7.88 -4.87
CA GLN A 71 -7.80 8.98 -5.83
C GLN A 71 -6.63 8.98 -6.84
N TYR A 72 -5.39 8.90 -6.33
CA TYR A 72 -4.22 8.82 -7.19
C TYR A 72 -4.30 7.65 -8.18
N LEU A 73 -4.68 6.45 -7.70
CA LEU A 73 -4.80 5.28 -8.55
C LEU A 73 -5.89 5.42 -9.62
N ALA A 74 -7.03 6.04 -9.27
CA ALA A 74 -8.10 6.29 -10.22
C ALA A 74 -7.67 7.27 -11.32
N ASP A 75 -6.87 8.28 -10.98
CA ASP A 75 -6.37 9.28 -11.94
C ASP A 75 -5.32 8.71 -12.92
N LEU A 76 -4.69 7.57 -12.60
CA LEU A 76 -3.75 6.89 -13.51
C LEU A 76 -4.44 6.15 -14.66
N ASN A 77 -5.70 5.76 -14.48
CA ASN A 77 -6.50 5.08 -15.50
C ASN A 77 -7.89 5.75 -15.63
N PRO A 78 -7.95 6.96 -16.20
CA PRO A 78 -9.22 7.60 -16.50
C PRO A 78 -9.86 6.85 -17.68
N GLY A 79 -11.04 6.27 -17.43
CA GLY A 79 -11.76 5.44 -18.41
C GLY A 79 -12.10 6.13 -19.73
#